data_AF-M3Z9R9-F1
#
_entry.id   AF-M3Z9R9-F1
#
_cell.length_a   1.000
_cell.length_b   1.000
_cell.length_c   1.000
_cell.angle_alpha   90.00
_cell.angle_beta   90.00
_cell.angle_gamma   90.00
#
_symmetry.space_group_name_H-M   'P 1'
#
loop_
_entity.id
_entity.type
_entity.pdbx_description
1 polymer ?
#
loop_
_entity_poly.entity_id
_entity_poly.type
_entity_poly.pdbx_seq_one_letter_code
_entity_poly.pdbx_strand_id
1 'polypeptide(L)'
;MHIHVFAAYFGLTVAWCLPKPPPKGTEDKEQIRNSPSLSAMLGTLLLWIFWPRFNSALLTNPIERKNAVFNTYYALAVSTVTAISVSSLAHPQGKINMTYMHNAVLAGGVAVGTSCHLISSPWLAMVLGLVAGLISIGGAKCLPVRN
;
A
#
# COMPACT_ATOMS: atom_id res chain seq x y z
N MET A 1 -5.74 -12.50 1.10
CA MET A 1 -4.37 -13.03 1.25
C MET A 1 -3.89 -13.70 -0.02
N HIS A 2 -4.62 -14.65 -0.62
CA HIS A 2 -4.17 -15.36 -1.83
C HIS A 2 -3.79 -14.42 -2.99
N ILE A 3 -4.58 -13.39 -3.31
CA ILE A 3 -4.33 -12.51 -4.47
C ILE A 3 -3.04 -11.69 -4.29
N HIS A 4 -2.90 -10.96 -3.19
CA HIS A 4 -1.78 -10.03 -3.00
C HIS A 4 -0.44 -10.75 -2.81
N VAL A 5 -0.42 -11.84 -2.04
CA VAL A 5 0.79 -12.64 -1.82
C VAL A 5 1.23 -13.31 -3.11
N PHE A 6 0.30 -13.96 -3.82
CA PHE A 6 0.58 -14.58 -5.12
C PHE A 6 1.13 -13.57 -6.12
N ALA A 7 0.44 -12.45 -6.32
CA ALA A 7 0.86 -11.43 -7.28
C ALA A 7 2.24 -10.84 -6.96
N ALA A 8 2.54 -10.61 -5.69
CA ALA A 8 3.83 -10.07 -5.27
C ALA A 8 5.00 -11.05 -5.56
N TYR A 9 4.88 -12.31 -5.12
CA TYR A 9 5.93 -13.31 -5.34
C TYR A 9 6.05 -13.72 -6.82
N PHE A 10 4.92 -13.82 -7.53
CA PHE A 10 4.92 -14.08 -8.97
C PHE A 10 5.62 -12.95 -9.74
N GLY A 11 5.26 -11.69 -9.48
CA GLY A 11 5.89 -10.53 -10.10
C GLY A 11 7.38 -10.44 -9.82
N LEU A 12 7.80 -10.71 -8.57
CA LEU A 12 9.21 -10.75 -8.20
C LEU A 12 9.97 -11.85 -8.94
N THR A 13 9.37 -13.03 -9.07
CA THR A 13 9.97 -14.15 -9.81
C THR A 13 10.13 -13.81 -11.29
N VAL A 14 9.11 -13.23 -11.92
CA VAL A 14 9.19 -12.80 -13.33
C VAL A 14 10.25 -11.72 -13.53
N ALA A 15 10.32 -10.73 -12.62
CA ALA A 15 11.34 -9.68 -12.66
C ALA A 15 12.76 -10.26 -12.54
N TRP A 16 12.93 -11.32 -11.73
CA TRP A 16 14.21 -12.00 -11.58
C TRP A 16 14.56 -12.88 -12.79
N CYS A 17 13.57 -13.51 -13.44
CA CYS A 17 13.79 -14.33 -14.63
C CYS A 17 14.05 -13.51 -15.91
N LEU A 18 13.61 -12.25 -15.97
CA LEU A 18 13.76 -11.36 -17.13
C LEU A 18 14.52 -10.06 -16.80
N PRO A 19 15.76 -10.12 -16.30
CA PRO A 19 16.53 -8.93 -16.00
C PRO A 19 16.91 -8.23 -17.31
N LYS A 20 16.40 -7.02 -17.51
CA LYS A 20 16.77 -6.16 -18.65
C LYS A 20 17.90 -5.24 -18.18
N PRO A 21 19.07 -5.20 -18.86
CA PRO A 21 20.14 -4.30 -18.46
C PRO A 21 19.64 -2.84 -18.58
N PRO A 22 19.95 -1.98 -17.59
CA PRO A 22 19.52 -0.59 -17.62
C PRO A 22 20.10 0.08 -18.88
N PRO A 23 19.30 0.87 -19.63
CA PRO A 23 19.82 1.57 -20.79
C PRO A 23 20.90 2.56 -20.36
N LYS A 24 22.10 2.47 -20.93
CA LYS A 24 23.20 3.42 -20.70
C LYS A 24 22.69 4.86 -20.91
N GLY A 25 22.83 5.71 -19.88
CA GLY A 25 22.44 7.13 -19.92
C GLY A 25 21.01 7.44 -19.42
N THR A 26 20.45 6.64 -18.51
CA THR A 26 19.09 6.84 -17.96
C THR A 26 19.03 7.25 -16.49
N GLU A 27 20.17 7.54 -15.86
CA GLU A 27 20.22 8.10 -14.50
C GLU A 27 19.32 9.35 -14.39
N ASP A 28 19.26 10.16 -15.45
CA ASP A 28 18.41 11.34 -15.52
C ASP A 28 16.92 11.01 -15.73
N LYS A 29 16.57 9.92 -16.40
CA LYS A 29 15.16 9.60 -16.75
C LYS A 29 14.38 9.00 -15.58
N GLU A 30 15.03 8.21 -14.73
CA GLU A 30 14.44 7.80 -13.45
C GLU A 30 14.28 8.99 -12.51
N GLN A 31 15.24 9.91 -12.52
CA GLN A 31 15.18 11.14 -11.72
C GLN A 31 14.14 12.16 -12.21
N ILE A 32 13.83 12.20 -13.51
CA ILE A 32 12.75 13.03 -14.10
C ILE A 32 11.35 12.48 -13.78
N ARG A 33 11.22 11.18 -13.43
CA ARG A 33 9.99 10.58 -12.89
C ARG A 33 9.76 10.89 -11.40
N ASN A 34 10.49 11.85 -10.82
CA ASN A 34 10.22 12.37 -9.47
C ASN A 34 9.10 13.44 -9.42
N SER A 35 8.49 13.77 -10.57
CA SER A 35 7.20 14.48 -10.53
C SER A 35 6.11 13.49 -10.09
N PRO A 36 5.29 13.81 -9.08
CA PRO A 36 4.14 12.99 -8.74
C PRO A 36 3.23 12.98 -9.97
N SER A 37 3.20 11.86 -10.70
CA SER A 37 2.29 11.77 -11.84
C SER A 37 0.88 11.81 -11.28
N LEU A 38 0.12 12.85 -11.63
CA LEU A 38 -1.28 13.00 -11.22
C LEU A 38 -2.10 11.73 -11.53
N SER A 39 -1.70 10.99 -12.57
CA SER A 39 -2.25 9.68 -12.90
C SER A 39 -2.01 8.61 -11.82
N ALA A 40 -0.82 8.55 -11.21
CA ALA A 40 -0.55 7.61 -10.12
C ALA A 40 -1.30 7.99 -8.83
N MET A 41 -1.44 9.29 -8.56
CA MET A 41 -2.26 9.78 -7.46
C MET A 41 -3.73 9.40 -7.64
N LEU A 42 -4.28 9.64 -8.84
CA LEU A 42 -5.66 9.30 -9.16
C LEU A 42 -5.89 7.79 -9.05
N GLY A 43 -4.97 6.97 -9.57
CA GLY A 43 -5.03 5.52 -9.43
C GLY A 43 -5.03 5.07 -7.97
N THR A 44 -4.17 5.68 -7.14
CA THR A 44 -4.11 5.40 -5.70
C THR A 44 -5.42 5.78 -5.00
N LEU A 45 -5.99 6.94 -5.33
CA LEU A 45 -7.25 7.40 -4.76
C LEU A 45 -8.41 6.46 -5.11
N LEU A 46 -8.49 6.04 -6.37
CA LEU A 46 -9.50 5.07 -6.82
C LEU A 46 -9.35 3.74 -6.08
N LEU A 47 -8.13 3.21 -5.97
CA LEU A 47 -7.86 2.00 -5.21
C LEU A 47 -8.29 2.15 -3.75
N TRP A 48 -7.93 3.26 -3.11
CA TRP A 48 -8.25 3.54 -1.71
C TRP A 48 -9.78 3.58 -1.47
N ILE A 49 -10.53 4.27 -2.34
CA ILE A 49 -12.00 4.39 -2.24
C ILE A 49 -12.69 3.05 -2.49
N PHE A 50 -12.24 2.28 -3.46
CA PHE A 50 -12.89 1.02 -3.84
C PHE A 50 -12.43 -0.20 -3.02
N TRP A 51 -11.35 -0.07 -2.23
CA TRP A 51 -10.80 -1.17 -1.43
C TRP A 51 -11.80 -1.83 -0.45
N PRO A 52 -12.62 -1.07 0.32
CA PRO A 52 -13.60 -1.67 1.21
C PRO A 52 -14.62 -2.53 0.47
N ARG A 53 -14.94 -2.15 -0.77
CA ARG A 53 -15.83 -2.92 -1.65
C ARG A 53 -15.14 -4.19 -2.16
N PHE A 54 -13.85 -4.10 -2.50
CA PHE A 54 -13.04 -5.26 -2.89
C PHE A 54 -12.97 -6.31 -1.78
N ASN A 55 -12.69 -5.89 -0.54
CA ASN A 55 -12.59 -6.82 0.61
C ASN A 55 -13.93 -7.44 1.02
N SER A 56 -15.05 -6.79 0.70
CA SER A 56 -16.38 -7.23 1.12
C SER A 56 -17.22 -7.89 0.03
N ALA A 57 -16.75 -7.88 -1.23
CA ALA A 57 -17.49 -8.38 -2.39
C ALA A 57 -17.89 -9.85 -2.30
N LEU A 58 -17.06 -10.68 -1.65
CA LEU A 58 -17.28 -12.12 -1.52
C LEU A 58 -18.11 -12.49 -0.27
N LEU A 59 -18.49 -11.52 0.56
CA LEU A 59 -19.27 -11.77 1.77
C LEU A 59 -20.77 -11.72 1.48
N THR A 60 -21.46 -12.84 1.72
CA THR A 60 -22.90 -12.97 1.50
C THR A 60 -23.72 -12.43 2.68
N ASN A 61 -23.18 -12.52 3.90
CA ASN A 61 -23.87 -12.04 5.11
C ASN A 61 -23.80 -10.50 5.20
N PRO A 62 -24.95 -9.79 5.31
CA PRO A 62 -24.98 -8.33 5.33
C PRO A 62 -24.27 -7.70 6.54
N ILE A 63 -24.26 -8.37 7.70
CA ILE A 63 -23.60 -7.88 8.92
C ILE A 63 -22.08 -7.98 8.77
N GLU A 64 -21.59 -9.14 8.33
CA GLU A 64 -20.18 -9.38 8.02
C GLU A 64 -19.67 -8.41 6.96
N ARG A 65 -20.48 -8.18 5.91
CA ARG A 65 -20.15 -7.23 4.84
C ARG A 65 -20.00 -5.81 5.37
N LYS A 66 -20.92 -5.38 6.25
CA LYS A 66 -20.86 -4.07 6.89
C LYS A 66 -19.58 -3.94 7.74
N ASN A 67 -19.30 -4.93 8.58
CA ASN A 67 -18.11 -4.94 9.44
C ASN A 67 -16.81 -4.91 8.61
N ALA A 68 -16.74 -5.72 7.55
CA ALA A 68 -15.60 -5.74 6.63
C ALA A 68 -15.33 -4.39 5.97
N VAL A 69 -16.38 -3.68 5.56
CA VAL A 69 -16.26 -2.33 4.98
C VAL A 69 -15.70 -1.35 6.00
N PHE A 70 -16.27 -1.29 7.20
CA PHE A 70 -15.80 -0.37 8.25
C PHE A 70 -14.38 -0.68 8.70
N ASN A 71 -14.07 -1.94 8.97
CA ASN A 71 -12.74 -2.37 9.39
C ASN A 71 -11.68 -2.07 8.32
N THR A 72 -11.99 -2.31 7.04
CA THR A 72 -11.09 -1.94 5.94
C THR A 72 -10.88 -0.44 5.85
N TYR A 73 -11.94 0.35 6.00
CA TYR A 73 -11.85 1.80 5.98
C TYR A 73 -10.98 2.34 7.13
N TYR A 74 -11.17 1.86 8.37
CA TYR A 74 -10.36 2.26 9.50
C TYR A 74 -8.89 1.88 9.34
N ALA A 75 -8.60 0.67 8.86
CA ALA A 75 -7.24 0.23 8.58
C ALA A 75 -6.55 1.09 7.53
N LEU A 76 -7.27 1.43 6.44
CA LEU A 76 -6.78 2.32 5.39
C LEU A 76 -6.53 3.74 5.91
N ALA A 77 -7.45 4.31 6.69
CA ALA A 77 -7.30 5.65 7.25
C ALA A 77 -6.05 5.73 8.15
N VAL A 78 -5.86 4.74 9.04
CA VAL A 78 -4.69 4.71 9.92
C VAL A 78 -3.40 4.46 9.14
N SER A 79 -3.42 3.58 8.13
CA SER A 79 -2.28 3.37 7.23
C SER A 79 -1.92 4.67 6.49
N THR A 80 -2.90 5.47 6.06
CA THR A 80 -2.67 6.76 5.40
C THR A 80 -2.03 7.78 6.33
N VAL A 81 -2.57 7.95 7.54
CA VAL A 81 -2.01 8.87 8.53
C VAL A 81 -0.58 8.45 8.89
N THR A 82 -0.39 7.15 9.17
CA THR A 82 0.94 6.59 9.46
C THR A 82 1.88 6.84 8.29
N ALA A 83 1.42 6.66 7.05
CA ALA A 83 2.23 6.86 5.88
C ALA A 83 2.72 8.30 5.74
N ILE A 84 1.83 9.28 5.94
CA ILE A 84 2.16 10.70 5.89
C ILE A 84 3.10 11.10 7.03
N SER A 85 2.77 10.69 8.27
CA SER A 85 3.56 11.03 9.45
C SER A 85 4.98 10.47 9.38
N VAL A 86 5.13 9.19 9.02
CA VAL A 86 6.45 8.55 8.93
C VAL A 86 7.23 9.09 7.73
N SER A 87 6.57 9.35 6.59
CA SER A 87 7.23 9.96 5.42
C SER A 87 7.79 11.34 5.75
N SER A 88 7.02 12.19 6.45
CA SER A 88 7.46 13.51 6.89
C SER A 88 8.58 13.42 7.93
N LEU A 89 8.43 12.58 8.97
CA LEU A 89 9.45 12.42 10.02
C LEU A 89 10.77 11.89 9.48
N ALA A 90 10.71 11.03 8.46
CA ALA A 90 11.89 10.38 7.93
C ALA A 90 12.60 11.22 6.85
N HIS A 91 12.11 12.42 6.50
CA HIS A 91 12.77 13.35 5.60
C HIS A 91 13.44 14.48 6.41
N PRO A 92 14.74 14.79 6.21
CA PRO A 92 15.45 15.83 6.98
C PRO A 92 14.81 17.23 6.91
N GLN A 93 14.04 17.48 5.85
CA GLN A 93 13.30 18.73 5.59
C GLN A 93 11.77 18.59 5.79
N GLY A 94 11.28 17.49 6.36
CA GLY A 94 9.84 17.25 6.54
C GLY A 94 9.03 16.97 5.27
N LYS A 95 9.70 16.88 4.10
CA LYS A 95 9.04 16.67 2.79
C LYS A 95 8.49 15.26 2.66
N ILE A 96 7.30 15.16 2.08
CA ILE A 96 6.62 13.90 1.82
C ILE A 96 7.13 13.33 0.49
N ASN A 97 7.67 12.12 0.51
CA ASN A 97 8.01 11.41 -0.72
C ASN A 97 6.75 10.70 -1.27
N MET A 98 6.28 11.18 -2.43
CA MET A 98 5.03 10.73 -3.03
C MET A 98 5.07 9.26 -3.48
N THR A 99 6.23 8.78 -3.94
CA THR A 99 6.39 7.43 -4.48
C THR A 99 6.15 6.37 -3.42
N TYR A 100 6.68 6.58 -2.21
CA TYR A 100 6.46 5.67 -1.09
C TYR A 100 5.07 5.81 -0.48
N MET A 101 4.50 7.02 -0.53
CA MET A 101 3.18 7.29 -0.01
C MET A 101 2.10 6.52 -0.77
N HIS A 102 2.14 6.48 -2.11
CA HIS A 102 1.11 5.80 -2.91
C HIS A 102 0.92 4.32 -2.55
N ASN A 103 2.00 3.62 -2.22
CA ASN A 103 1.93 2.22 -1.82
C ASN A 103 1.58 2.05 -0.34
N ALA A 104 2.15 2.89 0.52
CA ALA A 104 1.97 2.79 1.97
C ALA A 104 0.54 3.10 2.43
N VAL A 105 -0.17 4.00 1.74
CA VAL A 105 -1.58 4.30 2.06
C VAL A 105 -2.53 3.11 1.80
N LEU A 106 -2.12 2.17 0.94
CA LEU A 106 -2.91 0.98 0.57
C LEU A 106 -2.56 -0.26 1.42
N ALA A 107 -1.42 -0.25 2.12
CA ALA A 107 -0.90 -1.39 2.86
C ALA A 107 -1.87 -1.91 3.94
N GLY A 108 -2.53 -1.01 4.67
CA GLY A 108 -3.55 -1.39 5.66
C GLY A 108 -4.72 -2.18 5.06
N GLY A 109 -5.18 -1.80 3.87
CA GLY A 109 -6.26 -2.51 3.16
C GLY A 109 -5.86 -3.91 2.71
N VAL A 110 -4.60 -4.09 2.30
CA VAL A 110 -4.01 -5.41 1.99
C VAL A 110 -3.96 -6.28 3.25
N ALA A 111 -3.49 -5.70 4.36
CA ALA A 111 -3.26 -6.41 5.63
C ALA A 111 -4.56 -6.96 6.25
N VAL A 112 -5.63 -6.17 6.25
CA VAL A 112 -6.92 -6.63 6.79
C VAL A 112 -7.75 -7.46 5.82
N GLY A 113 -7.29 -7.67 4.58
CA GLY A 113 -8.13 -8.19 3.48
C GLY A 113 -8.94 -9.44 3.82
N THR A 114 -8.32 -10.48 4.40
CA THR A 114 -9.03 -11.73 4.75
C THR A 114 -9.69 -11.70 6.13
N SER A 115 -9.13 -10.93 7.06
CA SER A 115 -9.58 -10.86 8.45
C SER A 115 -10.63 -9.77 8.68
N CYS A 116 -10.93 -8.94 7.69
CA CYS A 116 -11.81 -7.77 7.83
C CYS A 116 -13.20 -8.08 8.40
N HIS A 117 -13.77 -9.25 8.08
CA HIS A 117 -15.08 -9.69 8.58
C HIS A 117 -15.01 -10.28 10.01
N LEU A 118 -13.91 -10.98 10.33
CA LEU A 118 -13.68 -11.60 11.63
C LEU A 118 -13.33 -10.60 12.75
N ILE A 119 -12.91 -9.39 12.39
CA ILE A 119 -12.55 -8.36 13.36
C ILE A 119 -13.83 -7.80 14.01
N SER A 120 -14.14 -8.28 15.21
CA SER A 120 -15.29 -7.78 15.98
C SER A 120 -15.06 -6.40 16.57
N SER A 121 -13.80 -5.97 16.74
CA SER A 121 -13.46 -4.69 17.36
C SER A 121 -12.63 -3.78 16.44
N PRO A 122 -13.12 -2.57 16.09
CA PRO A 122 -12.47 -1.68 15.11
C PRO A 122 -11.03 -1.29 15.43
N TRP A 123 -10.66 -1.22 16.71
CA TRP A 123 -9.29 -0.84 17.11
C TRP A 123 -8.23 -1.86 16.63
N LEU A 124 -8.59 -3.14 16.51
CA LEU A 124 -7.70 -4.16 15.94
C LEU A 124 -7.38 -3.86 14.48
N ALA A 125 -8.38 -3.44 13.70
CA ALA A 125 -8.18 -3.04 12.31
C ALA A 125 -7.28 -1.79 12.21
N MET A 126 -7.45 -0.83 13.13
CA MET A 126 -6.59 0.35 13.21
C MET A 126 -5.13 -0.01 13.50
N VAL A 127 -4.87 -0.90 14.46
CA VAL A 127 -3.52 -1.37 14.79
C VAL A 127 -2.88 -2.09 13.61
N LEU A 128 -3.63 -2.95 12.91
CA LEU A 128 -3.16 -3.63 11.70
C LEU A 128 -2.80 -2.63 10.60
N GLY A 129 -3.62 -1.59 10.42
CA GLY A 129 -3.33 -0.49 9.50
C GLY A 129 -2.05 0.27 9.83
N LEU A 130 -1.82 0.57 11.11
CA LEU A 130 -0.60 1.25 11.59
C LEU A 130 0.66 0.41 11.34
N VAL A 131 0.63 -0.86 11.74
CA VAL A 131 1.77 -1.78 11.56
C VAL A 131 2.06 -2.00 10.07
N ALA A 132 1.03 -2.19 9.25
CA ALA A 132 1.19 -2.33 7.80
C ALA A 132 1.78 -1.08 7.14
N GLY A 133 1.32 0.11 7.53
CA GLY A 133 1.86 1.38 7.04
C GLY A 133 3.34 1.56 7.40
N LEU A 134 3.73 1.23 8.64
CA LEU A 134 5.14 1.27 9.09
C LEU A 134 6.01 0.30 8.29
N ILE A 135 5.57 -0.95 8.12
CA ILE A 135 6.30 -1.97 7.36
C ILE A 135 6.45 -1.52 5.90
N SER A 136 5.40 -0.97 5.29
CA SER A 136 5.45 -0.54 3.88
C SER A 136 6.47 0.58 3.66
N ILE A 137 6.53 1.57 4.56
CA ILE A 137 7.52 2.66 4.44
C ILE A 137 8.93 2.17 4.81
N GLY A 138 9.05 1.37 5.87
CA GLY A 138 10.32 0.78 6.26
C GLY A 138 10.92 -0.06 5.13
N GLY A 139 10.11 -0.91 4.49
CA GLY A 139 10.50 -1.69 3.32
C GLY A 139 10.93 -0.81 2.15
N ALA A 140 10.15 0.21 1.80
CA ALA A 140 10.48 1.11 0.71
C ALA A 140 11.78 1.93 0.95
N LYS A 141 12.14 2.17 2.22
CA LYS A 141 13.40 2.82 2.58
C LYS A 141 14.60 1.86 2.65
N CYS A 142 14.39 0.64 3.13
CA CYS A 142 15.49 -0.30 3.43
C CYS A 142 15.80 -1.26 2.29
N LEU A 143 14.88 -1.48 1.33
CA LEU A 143 15.14 -2.28 0.13
C LEU A 143 15.88 -1.40 -0.89
N PRO A 144 17.18 -1.62 -1.13
CA PRO A 144 17.84 -1.04 -2.28
C PRO A 144 17.26 -1.74 -3.51
N VAL A 145 16.69 -0.97 -4.43
CA VAL A 145 16.53 -1.47 -5.80
C VAL A 145 17.96 -1.78 -6.27
N ARG A 146 18.26 -3.07 -6.38
CA ARG A 146 19.57 -3.56 -6.81
C ARG A 146 19.79 -3.06 -8.23
N ASN A 147 20.67 -2.07 -8.37
CA ASN A 147 21.23 -1.63 -9.65
C ASN A 147 22.00 -2.76 -10.32
#